data_AF-A0A353RW36-F1
#
_entry.id   AF-A0A353RW36-F1
#
_cell.length_a   1.000
_cell.length_b   1.000
_cell.length_c   1.000
_cell.angle_alpha   90.00
_cell.angle_beta   90.00
_cell.angle_gamma   90.00
#
_symmetry.space_group_name_H-M   'P 1'
#
loop_
_entity.id
_entity.type
_entity.pdbx_description
1 polymer ?
#
loop_
_entity_poly.entity_id
_entity_poly.type
_entity_poly.pdbx_seq_one_letter_code
_entity_poly.pdbx_strand_id
1 'polypeptide(L)'
;MKYISMFLLIAVVFLTGCQTTKRNVGQLHTYRLAASEADWIRNGEPIEFEGEKWYPADGTESLLDSEVYLTGEYRGVQFFVDKIDVRPYDRLYTKFSKNKFRYFTKTR
;
A
#
# COMPACT_ATOMS: atom_id res chain seq x y z
N MET A 1 9.74 -10.40 63.92
CA MET A 1 9.37 -10.93 62.58
C MET A 1 8.03 -10.32 62.11
N LYS A 2 7.94 -8.99 61.92
CA LYS A 2 6.72 -8.31 61.43
C LYS A 2 6.97 -7.40 60.22
N TYR A 3 8.22 -7.01 59.98
CA TYR A 3 8.58 -6.08 58.90
C TYR A 3 8.82 -6.76 57.53
N ILE A 4 9.04 -8.08 57.52
CA ILE A 4 9.24 -8.87 56.28
C ILE A 4 7.95 -8.90 55.44
N SER A 5 6.78 -8.91 56.10
CA SER A 5 5.47 -8.95 55.44
C SER A 5 5.11 -7.64 54.72
N MET A 6 5.70 -6.51 55.13
CA MET A 6 5.39 -5.19 54.59
C MET A 6 6.24 -4.84 53.36
N PHE A 7 7.48 -5.34 53.28
CA PHE A 7 8.34 -5.16 52.10
C PHE A 7 7.83 -5.93 50.87
N LEU A 8 7.19 -7.08 51.09
CA LEU A 8 6.67 -7.91 50.00
C LEU A 8 5.50 -7.25 49.25
N LEU A 9 4.72 -6.41 49.95
CA LEU A 9 3.52 -5.76 49.41
C LEU A 9 3.84 -4.56 48.49
N ILE A 10 4.99 -3.91 48.70
CA ILE A 10 5.44 -2.78 47.87
C ILE A 10 6.04 -3.29 46.54
N ALA A 11 6.65 -4.47 46.53
CA ALA A 11 7.24 -5.06 45.33
C ALA A 11 6.21 -5.44 44.25
N VAL A 12 4.97 -5.77 44.65
CA VAL A 12 3.91 -6.19 43.72
C VAL A 12 3.33 -5.02 42.91
N VAL A 13 3.35 -3.81 43.45
CA VAL A 13 2.79 -2.61 42.79
C VAL A 13 3.64 -2.18 41.59
N PHE A 14 4.96 -2.41 41.63
CA PHE A 14 5.89 -2.06 40.54
C PHE A 14 5.85 -3.01 39.32
N LEU A 15 5.09 -4.11 39.38
CA LEU A 15 4.97 -5.07 38.27
C LEU A 15 3.76 -4.82 37.37
N THR A 16 2.93 -3.80 37.66
CA THR A 16 1.83 -3.39 36.77
C THR A 16 2.33 -2.45 35.67
N GLY A 17 3.25 -2.95 34.85
CA GLY A 17 3.65 -2.26 33.62
C GLY A 17 2.50 -2.26 32.63
N CYS A 18 2.03 -1.07 32.23
CA CYS A 18 1.16 -0.91 31.07
C CYS A 18 1.82 -1.53 29.84
N GLN A 19 1.35 -2.71 29.42
CA GLN A 19 1.70 -3.22 28.11
C GLN A 19 0.90 -2.44 27.07
N THR A 20 1.55 -1.49 26.41
CA THR A 20 1.04 -0.92 25.17
C THR A 20 0.98 -2.03 24.14
N THR A 21 -0.23 -2.53 23.87
CA THR A 21 -0.45 -3.45 22.74
C THR A 21 -0.10 -2.68 21.47
N LYS A 22 0.96 -3.11 20.79
CA LYS A 22 1.31 -2.63 19.45
C LYS A 22 0.15 -3.06 18.56
N ARG A 23 -0.79 -2.13 18.37
CA ARG A 23 -2.03 -2.26 17.61
C ARG A 23 -1.82 -3.13 16.38
N ASN A 24 -2.73 -4.07 16.13
CA ASN A 24 -2.88 -4.79 14.85
C ASN A 24 -3.22 -3.76 13.75
N VAL A 25 -2.27 -2.94 13.35
CA VAL A 25 -2.32 -2.31 12.02
C VAL A 25 -1.86 -3.41 11.09
N GLY A 26 -2.82 -4.18 10.58
CA GLY A 26 -2.55 -5.26 9.62
C GLY A 26 -1.51 -4.79 8.62
N GLN A 27 -0.52 -5.63 8.36
CA GLN A 27 0.73 -5.33 7.65
C GLN A 27 0.50 -4.46 6.41
N LEU A 28 0.53 -3.13 6.58
CA LEU A 28 0.30 -2.17 5.50
C LEU A 28 1.40 -2.40 4.48
N HIS A 29 1.02 -2.91 3.31
CA HIS A 29 1.96 -3.17 2.22
C HIS A 29 2.44 -1.83 1.69
N THR A 30 3.63 -1.42 2.10
CA THR A 30 4.29 -0.25 1.52
C THR A 30 4.90 -0.66 0.19
N TYR A 31 4.29 -0.22 -0.91
CA TYR A 31 4.82 -0.50 -2.25
C TYR A 31 6.05 0.37 -2.55
N ARG A 32 7.03 -0.20 -3.24
CA ARG A 32 8.27 0.50 -3.61
C ARG A 32 7.94 1.66 -4.55
N LEU A 33 8.48 2.83 -4.26
CA LEU A 33 8.48 3.97 -5.18
C LEU A 33 9.68 3.84 -6.09
N ALA A 34 9.46 3.85 -7.41
CA ALA A 34 10.54 4.02 -8.36
C ALA A 34 11.15 5.42 -8.18
N ALA A 35 12.46 5.55 -8.34
CA ALA A 35 13.14 6.85 -8.24
C ALA A 35 12.67 7.84 -9.33
N SER A 36 12.23 7.32 -10.46
CA SER A 36 11.67 8.07 -11.59
C SER A 36 10.59 7.27 -12.30
N GLU A 37 9.63 7.94 -12.92
CA GLU A 37 8.65 7.31 -13.80
C GLU A 37 9.35 6.68 -15.01
N ALA A 38 8.95 5.46 -15.36
CA ALA A 38 9.55 4.69 -16.44
C ALA A 38 9.36 5.39 -17.79
N ASP A 39 10.40 5.35 -18.64
CA ASP A 39 10.46 6.10 -19.89
C ASP A 39 9.28 5.79 -20.83
N TRP A 40 8.89 4.51 -20.93
CA TRP A 40 7.78 4.08 -21.78
C TRP A 40 6.43 4.66 -21.34
N ILE A 41 6.21 4.86 -20.03
CA ILE A 41 5.00 5.52 -19.51
C ILE A 41 4.96 6.97 -19.98
N ARG A 42 6.11 7.68 -19.90
CA ARG A 42 6.22 9.08 -20.34
C ARG A 42 6.05 9.21 -21.86
N ASN A 43 6.43 8.19 -22.61
CA ASN A 43 6.26 8.12 -24.06
C ASN A 43 4.83 7.73 -24.49
N GLY A 44 3.93 7.45 -23.55
CA GLY A 44 2.54 7.08 -23.85
C GLY A 44 2.35 5.62 -24.25
N GLU A 45 3.33 4.75 -24.00
CA GLU A 45 3.21 3.33 -24.35
C GLU A 45 2.22 2.59 -23.43
N PRO A 46 1.44 1.64 -23.97
CA PRO A 46 0.43 0.93 -23.19
C PRO A 46 1.01 -0.20 -22.33
N ILE A 47 0.25 -0.56 -21.30
CA ILE A 47 0.34 -1.86 -20.63
C ILE A 47 -0.53 -2.85 -21.40
N GLU A 48 0.01 -4.02 -21.71
CA GLU A 48 -0.76 -5.14 -22.24
C GLU A 48 -1.20 -6.05 -21.10
N PHE A 49 -2.51 -6.09 -20.83
CA PHE A 49 -3.08 -6.86 -19.72
C PHE A 49 -4.46 -7.39 -20.09
N GLU A 50 -4.68 -8.69 -19.85
CA GLU A 50 -5.91 -9.42 -20.21
C GLU A 50 -6.28 -9.34 -21.70
N GLY A 51 -5.27 -9.30 -22.58
CA GLY A 51 -5.47 -9.19 -24.03
C GLY A 51 -5.82 -7.77 -24.50
N GLU A 52 -5.88 -6.81 -23.58
CA GLU A 52 -6.23 -5.42 -23.86
C GLU A 52 -5.03 -4.49 -23.72
N LYS A 53 -5.07 -3.35 -24.43
CA LYS A 53 -4.07 -2.28 -24.32
C LYS A 53 -4.59 -1.14 -23.46
N TRP A 54 -3.84 -0.83 -22.42
CA TRP A 54 -4.17 0.20 -21.44
C TRP A 54 -3.19 1.35 -21.58
N TYR A 55 -3.66 2.52 -22.00
CA TYR A 55 -2.82 3.68 -22.26
C TYR A 55 -2.78 4.60 -21.05
N PRO A 56 -1.62 5.21 -20.75
CA PRO A 56 -1.49 6.17 -19.66
C PRO A 56 -2.38 7.38 -19.95
N ALA A 57 -3.17 7.77 -18.97
CA ALA A 57 -3.98 8.98 -19.07
C ALA A 57 -3.21 10.20 -18.55
N ASP A 58 -3.65 11.38 -18.99
CA ASP A 58 -3.17 12.67 -18.51
C ASP A 58 -3.78 12.98 -17.14
N GLY A 59 -3.29 12.29 -16.10
CA GLY A 59 -3.67 12.55 -14.73
C GLY A 59 -3.13 11.55 -13.73
N THR A 60 -3.23 11.94 -12.46
CA THR A 60 -2.95 11.05 -11.32
C THR A 60 -4.10 11.10 -10.35
N GLU A 61 -4.38 9.97 -9.72
CA GLU A 61 -5.37 9.81 -8.67
C GLU A 61 -4.67 9.69 -7.31
N SER A 62 -5.33 10.20 -6.27
CA SER A 62 -4.79 10.13 -4.90
C SER A 62 -5.43 8.95 -4.19
N LEU A 63 -4.69 7.83 -4.13
CA LEU A 63 -5.08 6.59 -3.48
C LEU A 63 -4.03 6.23 -2.43
N LEU A 64 -4.45 5.58 -1.36
CA LEU A 64 -3.56 4.98 -0.37
C LEU A 64 -3.04 3.63 -0.87
N ASP A 65 -1.84 3.22 -0.42
CA ASP A 65 -1.34 1.87 -0.67
C ASP A 65 -2.31 0.77 -0.15
N SER A 66 -3.15 1.10 0.84
CA SER A 66 -4.18 0.20 1.36
C SER A 66 -5.43 0.10 0.48
N GLU A 67 -5.61 1.00 -0.49
CA GLU A 67 -6.77 1.10 -1.39
C GLU A 67 -6.52 0.44 -2.75
N VAL A 68 -5.32 -0.10 -2.97
CA VAL A 68 -4.97 -0.78 -4.22
C VAL A 68 -4.51 -2.22 -3.99
N TYR A 69 -4.72 -3.08 -4.98
CA TYR A 69 -4.14 -4.43 -5.05
C TYR A 69 -3.08 -4.49 -6.14
N LEU A 70 -1.88 -4.95 -5.77
CA LEU A 70 -0.84 -5.30 -6.73
C LEU A 70 -1.35 -6.42 -7.64
N THR A 71 -1.51 -6.13 -8.92
CA THR A 71 -2.06 -7.06 -9.90
C THR A 71 -0.95 -7.74 -10.69
N GLY A 72 0.15 -7.04 -10.92
CA GLY A 72 1.32 -7.62 -11.59
C GLY A 72 2.45 -6.62 -11.76
N GLU A 73 3.39 -6.99 -12.61
CA GLU A 73 4.52 -6.16 -13.01
C GLU A 73 4.63 -6.18 -14.54
N TYR A 74 4.80 -5.01 -15.15
CA TYR A 74 4.98 -4.86 -16.58
C TYR A 74 6.24 -4.06 -16.84
N ARG A 75 7.20 -4.68 -17.56
CA ARG A 75 8.51 -4.08 -17.87
C ARG A 75 9.22 -3.48 -16.63
N GLY A 76 9.19 -4.20 -15.51
CA GLY A 76 9.80 -3.77 -14.25
C GLY A 76 8.99 -2.77 -13.43
N VAL A 77 7.80 -2.38 -13.89
CA VAL A 77 6.90 -1.45 -13.18
C VAL A 77 5.71 -2.21 -12.61
N GLN A 78 5.52 -2.11 -11.30
CA GLN A 78 4.33 -2.66 -10.64
C GLN A 78 3.08 -1.91 -11.07
N PHE A 79 2.03 -2.66 -11.40
CA PHE A 79 0.71 -2.12 -11.68
C PHE A 79 -0.34 -2.71 -10.76
N PHE A 80 -1.36 -1.89 -10.48
CA PHE A 80 -2.34 -2.10 -9.45
C PHE A 80 -3.75 -1.91 -10.00
N VAL A 81 -4.73 -2.43 -9.27
CA VAL A 81 -6.16 -2.12 -9.43
C VAL A 81 -6.68 -1.56 -8.11
N ASP A 82 -7.72 -0.74 -8.15
CA ASP A 82 -8.42 -0.35 -6.94
C ASP A 82 -9.06 -1.59 -6.30
N LYS A 83 -9.03 -1.70 -4.96
CA LYS A 83 -9.66 -2.80 -4.23
C LYS A 83 -11.18 -2.84 -4.38
N ILE A 84 -11.82 -1.68 -4.60
CA ILE A 84 -13.27 -1.62 -4.81
C ILE A 84 -13.67 -1.90 -6.26
N ASP A 85 -12.71 -1.89 -7.19
CA ASP A 85 -12.96 -2.17 -8.61
C ASP A 85 -13.07 -3.69 -8.84
N VAL A 86 -14.21 -4.09 -9.41
CA VAL A 86 -14.52 -5.49 -9.72
C VAL A 86 -14.48 -5.70 -11.21
N ARG A 87 -14.02 -6.87 -11.64
CA ARG A 87 -13.90 -7.19 -13.07
C ARG A 87 -15.25 -7.02 -13.80
N PRO A 88 -15.24 -6.49 -15.03
CA PRO A 88 -14.09 -5.97 -15.78
C PRO A 88 -13.57 -4.66 -15.20
N TYR A 89 -12.25 -4.54 -15.03
CA TYR A 89 -11.65 -3.35 -14.45
C TYR A 89 -11.89 -2.12 -15.32
N ASP A 90 -12.09 -0.98 -14.67
CA ASP A 90 -12.23 0.32 -15.34
C ASP A 90 -10.86 0.97 -15.58
N ARG A 91 -9.91 0.76 -14.65
CA ARG A 91 -8.59 1.41 -14.66
C ARG A 91 -7.51 0.48 -14.14
N LEU A 92 -6.31 0.64 -14.70
CA LEU A 92 -5.08 0.15 -14.08
C LEU A 92 -4.29 1.32 -13.51
N TYR A 93 -3.47 1.06 -12.51
CA TYR A 93 -2.71 2.08 -11.80
C TYR A 93 -1.22 1.74 -11.77
N THR A 94 -0.35 2.74 -11.87
CA THR A 94 1.06 2.62 -11.49
C THR A 94 1.41 3.65 -10.44
N LYS A 95 2.32 3.29 -9.52
CA LYS A 95 2.69 4.18 -8.42
C LYS A 95 3.60 5.29 -8.94
N PHE A 96 3.11 6.52 -8.93
CA PHE A 96 3.82 7.71 -9.42
C PHE A 96 4.57 8.42 -8.28
N SER A 97 3.91 8.57 -7.13
CA SER A 97 4.50 9.16 -5.92
C SER A 97 3.82 8.59 -4.67
N LYS A 98 4.20 9.09 -3.49
CA LYS A 98 3.54 8.70 -2.24
C LYS A 98 2.05 9.06 -2.33
N ASN A 99 1.20 8.03 -2.23
CA ASN A 99 -0.25 8.13 -2.35
C ASN A 99 -0.74 8.79 -3.65
N LYS A 100 0.04 8.70 -4.73
CA LYS A 100 -0.35 9.19 -6.06
C LYS A 100 -0.10 8.12 -7.10
N PHE A 101 -1.13 7.82 -7.87
CA PHE A 101 -1.11 6.77 -8.86
C PHE A 101 -1.49 7.33 -10.22
N ARG A 102 -0.71 7.04 -11.25
CA ARG A 102 -1.13 7.31 -12.63
C ARG A 102 -2.11 6.24 -13.03
N TYR A 103 -3.24 6.63 -13.62
CA TYR A 103 -4.23 5.70 -14.11
C TYR A 103 -4.06 5.48 -15.61
N PHE A 104 -4.42 4.27 -16.04
CA PHE A 104 -4.40 3.82 -17.42
C PHE A 104 -5.82 3.41 -17.78
N THR A 105 -6.21 3.72 -19.02
CA THR A 105 -7.55 3.44 -19.54
C THR A 105 -7.45 2.69 -20.85
N LYS A 106 -8.46 1.86 -21.14
CA LYS A 106 -8.57 1.25 -22.47
C LYS A 106 -8.91 2.32 -23.50
N THR A 107 -8.30 2.25 -24.68
CA THR A 107 -8.79 2.99 -25.83
C THR A 107 -10.13 2.39 -26.23
N ARG A 108 -11.18 3.22 -26.30
CA ARG A 108 -12.49 2.81 -26.82
C ARG A 108 -12.44 2.50 -28.31
#